data_AF-A0A852IDM4-F1
#
_entry.id   AF-A0A852IDM4-F1
#
_cell.length_a   1.000
_cell.length_b   1.000
_cell.length_c   1.000
_cell.angle_alpha   90.00
_cell.angle_beta   90.00
_cell.angle_gamma   90.00
#
_symmetry.space_group_name_H-M   'P 1'
#
loop_
_entity.id
_entity.type
_entity.pdbx_description
1 polymer ?
#
loop_
_entity_poly.entity_id
_entity_poly.type
_entity_poly.pdbx_seq_one_letter_code
_entity_poly.pdbx_strand_id
1 'polypeptide(L)' 'RFEINLRAGAGGDILLHFNPRLAEGAVVRNSLLGGAWGPEERDLPVNPFQRGCYFDVS' A
#
# COMPACT_ATOMS: atom_id res chain seq x y z
N ARG A 1 -7.00 6.96 5.73
CA ARG A 1 -5.81 6.15 5.39
C ARG A 1 -6.11 4.73 5.79
N PHE A 2 -5.78 3.76 4.96
CA PHE A 2 -5.82 2.34 5.32
C PHE A 2 -4.63 1.63 4.66
N GLU A 3 -4.34 0.40 5.07
CA GLU A 3 -3.30 -0.40 4.46
C GLU A 3 -3.75 -1.85 4.29
N ILE A 4 -3.27 -2.47 3.22
CA ILE A 4 -3.38 -3.90 2.97
C ILE A 4 -1.96 -4.44 2.93
N ASN A 5 -1.66 -5.40 3.79
CA ASN A 5 -0.32 -5.99 3.92
C ASN A 5 -0.39 -7.48 3.56
N LEU A 6 0.40 -7.90 2.57
CA LEU A 6 0.73 -9.32 2.37
C LEU A 6 2.04 -9.61 3.10
N ARG A 7 1.98 -10.48 4.11
CA ARG A 7 3.10 -10.76 5.01
C ARG A 7 3.72 -12.12 4.70
N ALA A 8 5.03 -12.21 4.80
CA ALA A 8 5.70 -13.51 4.90
C ALA A 8 5.39 -14.10 6.28
N GLY A 9 4.84 -15.32 6.32
CA GLY A 9 4.22 -15.89 7.52
C GLY A 9 5.09 -15.77 8.79
N ALA A 10 6.27 -16.39 8.78
CA ALA A 10 7.25 -16.28 9.86
C ALA A 10 8.42 -15.40 9.37
N GLY A 11 8.61 -14.23 9.97
CA GLY A 11 9.67 -13.30 9.59
C GLY A 11 9.31 -11.83 9.74
N GLY A 12 8.02 -11.51 9.86
CA GLY A 12 7.56 -10.13 10.07
C GLY A 12 7.64 -9.24 8.84
N ASP A 13 8.32 -9.70 7.78
CA ASP A 13 8.40 -9.04 6.48
C ASP A 13 7.01 -8.80 5.88
N ILE A 14 6.88 -7.63 5.26
CA ILE A 14 5.73 -7.26 4.44
C ILE A 14 6.20 -7.31 2.99
N LEU A 15 5.78 -8.36 2.28
CA LEU A 15 6.12 -8.55 0.87
C LEU A 15 5.44 -7.50 0.00
N LEU A 16 4.20 -7.14 0.34
CA LEU A 16 3.46 -6.05 -0.29
C LEU A 16 2.78 -5.20 0.78
N HIS A 17 3.17 -3.94 0.89
CA HIS A 17 2.48 -2.91 1.62
C HIS A 17 1.75 -2.02 0.63
N PHE A 18 0.41 -2.04 0.67
CA PHE A 18 -0.43 -1.20 -0.17
C PHE A 18 -1.14 -0.16 0.69
N ASN A 19 -0.82 1.12 0.51
CA ASN A 19 -1.23 2.19 1.43
C ASN A 19 -1.87 3.39 0.70
N PRO A 20 -3.19 3.35 0.46
CA PRO A 20 -3.93 4.52 0.01
C PRO A 20 -3.94 5.65 1.05
N ARG A 21 -3.32 6.77 0.67
CA ARG A 21 -3.25 8.01 1.45
C ARG A 21 -4.16 9.06 0.81
N LEU A 22 -5.46 8.97 1.10
CA LEU A 22 -6.49 9.81 0.48
C LEU A 22 -6.23 11.33 0.61
N ALA A 23 -5.61 11.78 1.70
CA ALA A 23 -5.28 13.19 1.89
C ALA A 23 -4.14 13.69 0.96
N GLU A 24 -3.25 12.79 0.55
CA GLU A 24 -2.16 13.06 -0.40
C GLU A 24 -2.59 12.79 -1.85
N GLY A 25 -3.79 12.24 -2.08
CA GLY A 25 -4.20 11.78 -3.40
C GLY A 25 -3.31 10.66 -3.95
N ALA A 26 -2.58 9.94 -3.10
CA ALA A 26 -1.57 8.97 -3.50
C ALA A 26 -1.90 7.55 -3.00
N VAL A 27 -1.37 6.56 -3.72
CA VAL A 27 -1.31 5.17 -3.26
C VAL A 27 0.16 4.77 -3.21
N VAL A 28 0.65 4.56 -2.01
CA VAL A 28 2.03 4.13 -1.80
C VAL A 28 2.07 2.61 -1.83
N ARG A 29 2.94 2.04 -2.66
CA ARG A 29 3.34 0.63 -2.56
C ARG A 29 4.79 0.53 -2.12
N ASN A 30 5.09 -0.47 -1.32
CA ASN A 30 6.43 -0.75 -0.83
C ASN A 30 6.54 -2.20 -0.32
N SER A 31 7.73 -2.61 0.07
CA SER A 31 7.99 -3.82 0.85
C SER A 31 8.79 -3.45 2.11
N LEU A 32 8.52 -4.15 3.21
CA LEU A 32 9.31 -4.10 4.44
C LEU A 32 10.08 -5.40 4.53
N LEU A 33 11.38 -5.38 4.26
CA LEU A 33 12.24 -6.57 4.24
C LEU A 33 13.36 -6.40 5.26
N GLY A 34 13.54 -7.38 6.15
CA GLY A 34 14.54 -7.30 7.22
C GLY A 34 14.32 -6.12 8.16
N GLY A 35 13.06 -5.67 8.32
CA GLY A 35 12.70 -4.51 9.14
C GLY A 35 12.98 -3.14 8.51
N ALA A 36 13.39 -3.07 7.25
CA ALA A 36 13.64 -1.82 6.54
C ALA A 36 12.67 -1.64 5.35
N TRP A 37 12.17 -0.41 5.18
CA TRP A 37 11.35 -0.05 4.03
C TRP A 37 12.24 0.14 2.80
N GLY A 38 11.77 -0.36 1.65
CA GLY A 38 12.34 -0.03 0.36
C GLY A 38 11.98 1.38 -0.12
N PRO A 39 12.36 1.75 -1.35
CA PRO A 39 11.87 2.95 -2.01
C PRO A 39 10.35 2.86 -2.26
N GLU A 40 9.63 3.96 -2.03
CA GLU A 40 8.20 4.02 -2.31
C GLU A 40 7.92 4.01 -3.83
N GLU A 41 6.96 3.19 -4.25
CA GLU A 41 6.35 3.32 -5.57
C GLU A 41 5.03 4.07 -5.46
N ARG A 42 4.89 5.17 -6.21
CA ARG A 42 3.72 6.07 -6.11
C ARG A 42 3.01 6.27 -7.45
N ASP A 43 3.66 5.91 -8.55
CA ASP A 43 3.16 6.16 -9.90
C ASP A 43 1.92 5.32 -10.17
N LEU A 44 0.82 6.00 -10.49
CA LEU A 44 -0.42 5.42 -10.93
C LEU A 44 -1.04 6.30 -12.01
N PRO A 45 -1.61 5.71 -13.08
CA PRO A 45 -2.32 6.48 -14.09
C PRO A 45 -3.59 7.15 -13.52
N VAL A 46 -4.26 6.48 -12.58
CA VAL A 46 -5.47 6.96 -11.89
C VAL A 46 -5.46 6.45 -10.44
N ASN A 47 -5.87 7.30 -9.48
CA ASN A 47 -6.11 6.88 -8.10
C ASN A 47 -7.58 6.45 -7.93
N PRO A 48 -7.88 5.17 -7.65
CA PRO A 48 -9.24 4.68 -7.55
C PRO A 48 -9.90 4.93 -6.17
N PHE A 49 -9.18 5.51 -5.20
CA PHE A 49 -9.67 5.63 -3.82
C PHE A 49 -10.21 7.03 -3.51
N GLN A 50 -11.52 7.10 -3.26
CA GLN A 50 -12.21 8.32 -2.85
C GLN A 50 -12.98 8.10 -1.54
N ARG A 51 -13.05 9.14 -0.70
CA ARG A 51 -13.80 9.09 0.57
C ARG A 51 -15.28 8.81 0.29
N GLY A 52 -15.84 7.82 1.00
CA GLY A 52 -17.25 7.44 0.91
C GLY A 52 -17.60 6.59 -0.32
N CYS A 53 -16.62 6.26 -1.17
CA CYS A 53 -16.84 5.42 -2.35
C CYS A 53 -16.48 3.97 -2.04
N TYR A 54 -17.32 3.05 -2.53
CA TYR A 54 -17.01 1.62 -2.56
C TYR A 54 -15.86 1.34 -3.53
N PHE A 55 -15.06 0.31 -3.26
CA PHE A 55 -14.00 -0.15 -4.15
C PHE A 55 -13.88 -1.68 -4.09
N ASP A 56 -13.47 -2.28 -5.21
CA ASP A 56 -13.03 -3.67 -5.32
C ASP A 56 -11.55 -3.70 -5.69
N VAL A 57 -10.83 -4.68 -5.13
CA VAL A 57 -9.42 -4.95 -5.43
C VAL A 57 -9.28 -6.44 -5.67
N SER A 58 -8.60 -6.80 -6.77
CA SER A 58 -8.35 -8.18 -7.21
C SER A 58 -6.86 -8.45 -7.35
#